data_AF-A0AAU3N4J0-F1
#
_entry.id   AF-A0AAU3N4J0-F1
#
_cell.length_a   1.000
_cell.length_b   1.000
_cell.length_c   1.000
_cell.angle_alpha   90.00
_cell.angle_beta   90.00
_cell.angle_gamma   90.00
#
_symmetry.space_group_name_H-M   'P 1'
#
loop_
_entity.id
_entity.type
_entity.pdbx_description
1 polymer ?
#
loop_
_entity_poly.entity_id
_entity_poly.type
_entity_poly.pdbx_seq_one_letter_code
_entity_poly.pdbx_strand_id
1 'polypeptide(L)'
;MRPLLKMAGRVRESGVAGMARLMATTTCTAFSGVLEGSGERVGQRVLLERVGFLAELSQTLAGALVAARWDEDSLDVLAAGVDERGEALPSKGWMALRRLNWPQTVTPPAGVYVSDRVRRGVEEYAARTLRLALHRRTIVAAVLATWPDDPRRRTEAEWTALRAVLPAHVSGAEIRNRTRQIGAYVTEHGQLPAGLCALEGPPRVAGQVLLAAMDRQQVTLARVDEVTARLRVKLPLRAAPATGRDWAWHVIDIRLPGTITPDAVLHTPTLRTTRTGRIAVDLPHSWPAPATKTSRHTVALGFDWGVNTLLTGILGRLTGQGPARRVVTDGRPGLRRHHGQCRPAPAARPPRAPRRQARPLPGPRGRARLPAPGLGRTPQPGPGTGGGARPGVCPHPAPE
;
A
#
# COMPACT_ATOMS: atom_id res chain seq x y z
N MET A 1 -15.97 -56.70 -16.03
CA MET A 1 -15.66 -56.63 -17.48
C MET A 1 -16.80 -55.88 -18.17
N ARG A 2 -16.46 -54.91 -19.02
CA ARG A 2 -17.28 -53.88 -19.71
C ARG A 2 -17.70 -52.62 -18.91
N PRO A 3 -17.31 -51.41 -19.41
CA PRO A 3 -17.59 -50.12 -18.79
C PRO A 3 -18.86 -49.46 -19.37
N LEU A 4 -19.48 -48.60 -18.57
CA LEU A 4 -20.60 -47.74 -18.98
C LEU A 4 -20.08 -46.31 -19.23
N LEU A 5 -20.10 -45.95 -20.51
CA LEU A 5 -19.96 -44.60 -21.06
C LEU A 5 -21.00 -43.67 -20.41
N LYS A 6 -20.58 -42.50 -19.90
CA LYS A 6 -21.50 -41.36 -19.71
C LYS A 6 -20.84 -40.04 -20.13
N MET A 7 -21.17 -39.68 -21.36
CA MET A 7 -21.49 -38.36 -21.92
C MET A 7 -20.62 -37.15 -21.52
N ALA A 8 -19.90 -36.67 -22.54
CA ALA A 8 -19.27 -35.37 -22.62
C ALA A 8 -20.23 -34.21 -22.28
N GLY A 9 -19.88 -33.45 -21.25
CA GLY A 9 -20.45 -32.14 -20.98
C GLY A 9 -19.91 -31.11 -21.97
N ARG A 10 -20.79 -30.68 -22.88
CA ARG A 10 -20.57 -29.65 -23.89
C ARG A 10 -20.21 -28.32 -23.21
N VAL A 11 -18.95 -27.89 -23.32
CA VAL A 11 -18.50 -26.55 -22.92
C VAL A 11 -19.22 -25.54 -23.80
N ARG A 12 -20.11 -24.72 -23.21
CA ARG A 12 -20.64 -23.54 -23.88
C ARG A 12 -19.53 -22.49 -23.93
N GLU A 13 -18.91 -22.34 -25.09
CA GLU A 13 -18.14 -21.16 -25.45
C GLU A 13 -19.11 -19.96 -25.60
N SER A 14 -19.51 -19.34 -24.49
CA SER A 14 -20.06 -17.99 -24.52
C SER A 14 -18.88 -17.01 -24.44
N GLY A 15 -18.26 -16.78 -25.59
CA GLY A 15 -17.22 -15.78 -25.81
C GLY A 15 -17.77 -14.36 -25.71
N VAL A 16 -17.92 -13.85 -24.50
CA VAL A 16 -17.75 -12.42 -24.25
C VAL A 16 -16.32 -12.27 -23.79
N ALA A 17 -15.41 -12.02 -24.73
CA ALA A 17 -14.04 -11.62 -24.41
C ALA A 17 -14.15 -10.41 -23.48
N GLY A 18 -13.82 -10.60 -22.20
CA GLY A 18 -13.88 -9.53 -21.20
C GLY A 18 -13.07 -8.35 -21.71
N MET A 19 -13.72 -7.21 -21.90
CA MET A 19 -13.04 -5.99 -22.34
C MET A 19 -11.95 -5.68 -21.31
N ALA A 20 -10.69 -5.81 -21.73
CA ALA A 20 -9.56 -5.54 -20.86
C ALA A 20 -9.70 -4.11 -20.31
N ARG A 21 -9.25 -3.88 -19.08
CA ARG A 21 -9.26 -2.57 -18.46
C ARG A 21 -7.84 -2.14 -18.18
N LEU A 22 -7.50 -0.93 -18.58
CA LEU A 22 -6.28 -0.29 -18.11
C LEU A 22 -6.59 0.31 -16.74
N MET A 23 -5.70 0.05 -15.78
CA MET A 23 -5.80 0.51 -14.41
C MET A 23 -4.61 1.43 -14.13
N ALA A 24 -4.87 2.58 -13.52
CA ALA A 24 -3.82 3.43 -12.96
C ALA A 24 -4.24 3.93 -11.57
N THR A 25 -3.27 4.39 -10.79
CA THR A 25 -3.52 5.04 -9.52
C THR A 25 -2.87 6.41 -9.53
N THR A 26 -3.64 7.43 -9.18
CA THR A 26 -3.15 8.79 -9.06
C THR A 26 -3.27 9.27 -7.63
N THR A 27 -2.20 9.82 -7.08
CA THR A 27 -2.25 10.42 -5.74
C THR A 27 -2.83 11.83 -5.82
N CYS A 28 -4.00 12.01 -5.22
CA CYS A 28 -4.63 13.31 -4.98
C CYS A 28 -4.35 13.77 -3.53
N THR A 29 -4.74 15.00 -3.17
CA THR A 29 -4.62 15.52 -1.80
C THR A 29 -5.99 15.92 -1.26
N ALA A 30 -6.31 15.50 -0.04
CA ALA A 30 -7.45 16.00 0.72
C ALA A 30 -7.02 17.13 1.65
N PHE A 31 -7.68 18.29 1.53
CA PHE A 31 -7.32 19.51 2.28
C PHE A 31 -8.31 19.83 3.40
N SER A 32 -9.59 19.55 3.21
CA SER A 32 -10.65 19.80 4.20
C SER A 32 -11.83 18.90 3.92
N GLY A 33 -12.74 18.81 4.88
CA GLY A 33 -14.02 18.14 4.69
C GLY A 33 -15.15 18.87 5.40
N VAL A 34 -16.32 18.24 5.40
CA VAL A 34 -17.51 18.70 6.09
C VAL A 34 -18.06 17.52 6.90
N LEU A 35 -18.46 17.76 8.15
CA LEU A 35 -19.25 16.80 8.91
C LEU A 35 -20.65 16.73 8.32
N GLU A 36 -21.04 15.58 7.79
CA GLU A 36 -22.28 15.46 7.03
C GLU A 36 -23.53 15.79 7.87
N GLY A 37 -23.55 15.36 9.13
CA GLY A 37 -24.72 15.57 10.01
C GLY A 37 -24.91 17.01 10.48
N SER A 38 -23.84 17.82 10.55
CA SER A 38 -23.90 19.20 11.08
C SER A 38 -23.61 20.27 10.03
N GLY A 39 -23.05 19.91 8.88
CA GLY A 39 -22.53 20.87 7.90
C GLY A 39 -21.25 21.59 8.35
N GLU A 40 -20.71 21.27 9.54
CA GLU A 40 -19.54 21.93 10.08
C GLU A 40 -18.29 21.64 9.24
N ARG A 41 -17.55 22.70 8.92
CA ARG A 41 -16.30 22.59 8.15
C ARG A 41 -15.19 21.99 9.01
N VAL A 42 -14.59 20.91 8.52
CA VAL A 42 -13.41 20.26 9.12
C VAL A 42 -12.16 20.73 8.37
N GLY A 43 -11.36 21.57 9.03
CA GLY A 43 -10.08 22.04 8.50
C GLY A 43 -9.03 20.93 8.35
N GLN A 44 -7.96 21.23 7.61
CA GLN A 44 -6.90 20.27 7.26
C GLN A 44 -6.31 19.55 8.48
N ARG A 45 -5.96 20.29 9.53
CA ARG A 45 -5.33 19.73 10.74
C ARG A 45 -6.21 18.67 11.40
N VAL A 46 -7.48 19.01 11.63
CA VAL A 46 -8.44 18.09 12.26
C VAL A 46 -8.70 16.88 11.36
N LEU A 47 -8.82 17.08 10.05
CA LEU A 47 -8.98 15.96 9.12
C LEU A 47 -7.75 15.04 9.13
N LEU A 48 -6.54 15.62 9.18
CA LEU A 48 -5.27 14.89 9.25
C LEU A 48 -5.19 14.06 10.52
N GLU A 49 -5.57 14.61 11.68
CA GLU A 49 -5.62 13.89 12.95
C GLU A 49 -6.56 12.68 12.87
N ARG A 50 -7.77 12.88 12.31
CA ARG A 50 -8.78 11.80 12.18
C ARG A 50 -8.35 10.69 11.23
N VAL A 51 -7.78 11.05 10.07
CA VAL A 51 -7.25 10.07 9.10
C VAL A 51 -5.99 9.40 9.65
N GLY A 52 -5.12 10.16 10.30
CA GLY A 52 -3.88 9.67 10.93
C GLY A 52 -4.17 8.62 11.98
N PHE A 53 -5.11 8.88 12.89
CA PHE A 53 -5.55 7.89 13.87
C PHE A 53 -6.04 6.60 13.20
N LEU A 54 -6.88 6.69 12.16
CA LEU A 54 -7.39 5.51 11.48
C LEU A 54 -6.28 4.73 10.76
N ALA A 55 -5.31 5.43 10.17
CA ALA A 55 -4.15 4.84 9.53
C ALA A 55 -3.22 4.14 10.54
N GLU A 56 -2.99 4.75 11.70
CA GLU A 56 -2.21 4.18 12.79
C GLU A 56 -2.88 2.97 13.43
N LEU A 57 -4.19 3.05 13.68
CA LEU A 57 -5.00 1.92 14.14
C LEU A 57 -4.93 0.77 13.14
N SER A 58 -5.04 1.08 11.84
CA SER A 58 -4.96 0.08 10.78
C SER A 58 -3.59 -0.59 10.74
N GLN A 59 -2.51 0.20 10.80
CA GLN A 59 -1.14 -0.28 10.84
C GLN A 59 -0.88 -1.16 12.06
N THR A 60 -1.32 -0.73 13.24
CA THR A 60 -1.09 -1.42 14.51
C THR A 60 -1.76 -2.79 14.49
N LEU A 61 -3.04 -2.85 14.14
CA LEU A 61 -3.79 -4.11 14.15
C LEU A 61 -3.36 -5.05 13.02
N ALA A 62 -3.10 -4.53 11.82
CA ALA A 62 -2.65 -5.37 10.71
C ALA A 62 -1.22 -5.85 10.95
N GLY A 63 -0.35 -5.00 11.52
CA GLY A 63 1.01 -5.36 11.93
C GLY A 63 1.02 -6.44 12.99
N ALA A 64 0.17 -6.33 14.02
CA ALA A 64 0.01 -7.36 15.04
C ALA A 64 -0.45 -8.70 14.43
N LEU A 65 -1.44 -8.66 13.52
CA LEU A 65 -1.93 -9.87 12.85
C LEU A 65 -0.87 -10.52 11.95
N VAL A 66 -0.12 -9.71 11.20
CA VAL A 66 0.99 -10.19 10.37
C VAL A 66 2.07 -10.81 11.24
N ALA A 67 2.49 -10.13 12.32
CA ALA A 67 3.53 -10.62 13.22
C ALA A 67 3.12 -11.93 13.91
N ALA A 68 1.87 -12.04 14.35
CA ALA A 68 1.34 -13.25 15.00
C ALA A 68 1.20 -14.46 14.05
N ARG A 69 1.29 -14.24 12.73
CA ARG A 69 1.15 -15.28 11.69
C ARG A 69 2.37 -15.33 10.77
N TRP A 70 3.49 -14.78 11.23
CA TRP A 70 4.75 -14.78 10.50
C TRP A 70 5.59 -15.99 10.91
N ASP A 71 5.07 -17.16 10.58
CA ASP A 71 5.69 -18.46 10.83
C ASP A 71 5.44 -19.37 9.62
N GLU A 72 6.29 -20.38 9.46
CA GLU A 72 6.24 -21.26 8.27
C GLU A 72 4.92 -22.02 8.18
N ASP A 73 4.37 -22.49 9.31
CA ASP A 73 3.11 -23.25 9.37
C ASP A 73 1.91 -22.40 8.92
N SER A 74 1.81 -21.16 9.42
CA SER A 74 0.78 -20.21 8.98
C SER A 74 0.91 -19.88 7.49
N LEU A 75 2.13 -19.71 6.98
CA LEU A 75 2.35 -19.49 5.55
C LEU A 75 2.02 -20.73 4.70
N ASP A 76 2.25 -21.94 5.22
CA ASP A 76 1.83 -23.19 4.57
C ASP A 76 0.31 -23.29 4.47
N VAL A 77 -0.43 -22.97 5.53
CA VAL A 77 -1.90 -22.93 5.51
C VAL A 77 -2.40 -21.95 4.44
N LEU A 78 -1.81 -20.77 4.33
CA LEU A 78 -2.18 -19.81 3.27
C LEU A 78 -1.80 -20.28 1.86
N ALA A 79 -0.67 -20.96 1.71
CA ALA A 79 -0.20 -21.48 0.43
C ALA A 79 -1.07 -22.65 -0.06
N ALA A 80 -1.52 -23.52 0.85
CA ALA A 80 -2.44 -24.61 0.54
C ALA A 80 -3.77 -24.11 -0.04
N GLY A 81 -4.18 -22.89 0.35
CA GLY A 81 -5.37 -22.25 -0.22
C GLY A 81 -6.68 -22.91 0.21
N VAL A 82 -6.64 -23.80 1.21
CA VAL A 82 -7.80 -24.49 1.80
C VAL A 82 -7.78 -24.34 3.33
N ASP A 83 -8.94 -24.46 3.96
CA ASP A 83 -9.04 -24.54 5.42
C ASP A 83 -8.85 -25.99 5.94
N GLU A 84 -8.94 -26.17 7.26
CA GLU A 84 -8.82 -27.49 7.93
C GLU A 84 -9.85 -28.54 7.47
N ARG A 85 -10.93 -28.10 6.79
CA ARG A 85 -11.98 -28.96 6.24
C ARG A 85 -11.76 -29.27 4.76
N GLY A 86 -10.67 -28.77 4.16
CA GLY A 86 -10.38 -28.89 2.74
C GLY A 86 -11.15 -27.90 1.86
N GLU A 87 -11.87 -26.95 2.45
CA GLU A 87 -12.65 -25.97 1.69
C GLU A 87 -11.78 -24.82 1.20
N ALA A 88 -11.96 -24.43 -0.07
CA ALA A 88 -11.17 -23.36 -0.67
C ALA A 88 -11.27 -22.03 0.10
N LEU A 89 -10.13 -21.37 0.33
CA LEU A 89 -10.09 -20.07 0.97
C LEU A 89 -10.69 -19.00 0.05
N PRO A 90 -11.53 -18.09 0.58
CA PRO A 90 -12.06 -16.96 -0.17
C PRO A 90 -10.98 -16.10 -0.82
N SER A 91 -11.30 -15.57 -2.00
CA SER A 91 -10.42 -14.62 -2.70
C SER A 91 -10.21 -13.33 -1.91
N LYS A 92 -11.27 -12.82 -1.25
CA LYS A 92 -11.17 -11.68 -0.33
C LYS A 92 -10.36 -12.07 0.90
N GLY A 93 -9.29 -11.35 1.16
CA GLY A 93 -8.33 -11.63 2.22
C GLY A 93 -8.98 -11.65 3.60
N TRP A 94 -9.81 -10.65 3.93
CA TRP A 94 -10.47 -10.61 5.24
C TRP A 94 -11.38 -11.83 5.51
N MET A 95 -12.06 -12.33 4.46
CA MET A 95 -12.90 -13.53 4.59
C MET A 95 -12.05 -14.78 4.78
N ALA A 96 -10.91 -14.88 4.08
CA ALA A 96 -9.97 -15.97 4.27
C ALA A 96 -9.43 -16.01 5.70
N LEU A 97 -9.00 -14.87 6.25
CA LEU A 97 -8.48 -14.84 7.62
C LEU A 97 -9.56 -15.20 8.65
N ARG A 98 -10.81 -14.76 8.44
CA ARG A 98 -11.93 -15.14 9.32
C ARG A 98 -12.26 -16.63 9.22
N ARG A 99 -12.21 -17.22 8.01
CA ARG A 99 -12.39 -18.67 7.83
C ARG A 99 -11.31 -19.46 8.58
N LEU A 100 -10.08 -18.95 8.61
CA LEU A 100 -8.97 -19.52 9.39
C LEU A 100 -9.02 -19.17 10.88
N ASN A 101 -10.00 -18.39 11.33
CA ASN A 101 -10.15 -17.93 12.72
C ASN A 101 -8.95 -17.13 13.26
N TRP A 102 -8.10 -16.56 12.40
CA TRP A 102 -6.88 -15.87 12.83
C TRP A 102 -7.09 -14.53 13.53
N PRO A 103 -8.08 -13.68 13.14
CA PRO A 103 -8.27 -12.36 13.76
C PRO A 103 -8.61 -12.39 15.26
N GLN A 104 -8.98 -13.54 15.83
CA GLN A 104 -9.27 -13.67 17.27
C GLN A 104 -8.03 -13.40 18.14
N THR A 105 -6.84 -13.56 17.59
CA THR A 105 -5.58 -13.35 18.31
C THR A 105 -5.20 -11.87 18.48
N VAL A 106 -5.90 -10.96 17.78
CA VAL A 106 -5.58 -9.54 17.79
C VAL A 106 -6.66 -8.76 18.53
N THR A 107 -6.27 -8.17 19.66
CA THR A 107 -7.15 -7.35 20.48
C THR A 107 -6.98 -5.86 20.11
N PRO A 108 -8.09 -5.12 19.89
CA PRO A 108 -8.02 -3.66 19.76
C PRO A 108 -7.38 -2.98 20.97
N PRO A 109 -6.81 -1.77 20.82
CA PRO A 109 -6.35 -0.99 21.95
C PRO A 109 -7.46 -0.80 23.01
N ALA A 110 -7.08 -0.84 24.29
CA ALA A 110 -8.04 -0.73 25.39
C ALA A 110 -8.89 0.55 25.27
N GLY A 111 -10.20 0.41 25.45
CA GLY A 111 -11.15 1.52 25.36
C GLY A 111 -11.41 2.04 23.94
N VAL A 112 -10.82 1.44 22.90
CA VAL A 112 -11.04 1.82 21.49
C VAL A 112 -12.07 0.90 20.83
N TYR A 113 -13.21 1.48 20.48
CA TYR A 113 -14.21 0.87 19.61
C TYR A 113 -13.75 0.88 18.15
N VAL A 114 -13.65 -0.33 17.58
CA VAL A 114 -13.31 -0.55 16.18
C VAL A 114 -14.51 -1.17 15.48
N SER A 115 -15.09 -0.46 14.52
CA SER A 115 -16.22 -0.99 13.75
C SER A 115 -15.81 -2.24 12.95
N ASP A 116 -16.74 -3.17 12.72
CA ASP A 116 -16.47 -4.36 11.89
C ASP A 116 -15.90 -4.00 10.51
N ARG A 117 -16.31 -2.87 9.92
CA ARG A 117 -15.81 -2.43 8.62
C ARG A 117 -14.35 -1.98 8.66
N VAL A 118 -13.93 -1.34 9.74
CA VAL A 118 -12.51 -1.04 9.97
C VAL A 118 -11.72 -2.34 10.18
N ARG A 119 -12.27 -3.29 10.96
CA ARG A 119 -11.67 -4.62 11.14
C ARG A 119 -11.47 -5.36 9.80
N ARG A 120 -12.46 -5.35 8.91
CA ARG A 120 -12.32 -5.92 7.55
C ARG A 120 -11.18 -5.28 6.77
N GLY A 121 -11.02 -3.96 6.86
CA GLY A 121 -9.91 -3.26 6.21
C GLY A 121 -8.54 -3.69 6.73
N VAL A 122 -8.43 -3.84 8.06
CA VAL A 122 -7.23 -4.37 8.73
C VAL A 122 -6.92 -5.79 8.30
N GLU A 123 -7.91 -6.67 8.38
CA GLU A 123 -7.78 -8.09 8.03
C GLU A 123 -7.41 -8.27 6.55
N GLU A 124 -8.01 -7.49 5.65
CA GLU A 124 -7.65 -7.49 4.23
C GLU A 124 -6.20 -7.03 4.01
N TYR A 125 -5.74 -6.02 4.74
CA TYR A 125 -4.36 -5.55 4.61
C TYR A 125 -3.35 -6.59 5.12
N ALA A 126 -3.62 -7.22 6.26
CA ALA A 126 -2.80 -8.31 6.78
C ALA A 126 -2.75 -9.49 5.80
N ALA A 127 -3.91 -9.91 5.27
CA ALA A 127 -4.00 -11.01 4.31
C ALA A 127 -3.19 -10.75 3.04
N ARG A 128 -3.26 -9.54 2.48
CA ARG A 128 -2.47 -9.15 1.31
C ARG A 128 -0.98 -9.20 1.62
N THR A 129 -0.58 -8.71 2.78
CA THR A 129 0.82 -8.72 3.23
C THR A 129 1.37 -10.15 3.34
N LEU A 130 0.62 -11.05 3.98
CA LEU A 130 1.01 -12.45 4.12
C LEU A 130 1.01 -13.19 2.76
N ARG A 131 -0.01 -12.98 1.92
CA ARG A 131 -0.05 -13.58 0.57
C ARG A 131 1.10 -13.12 -0.33
N LEU A 132 1.53 -11.86 -0.22
CA LEU A 132 2.71 -11.35 -0.93
C LEU A 132 4.02 -12.03 -0.46
N ALA A 133 4.04 -12.62 0.73
CA ALA A 133 5.20 -13.38 1.20
C ALA A 133 5.32 -14.76 0.55
N LEU A 134 4.22 -15.36 0.09
CA LEU A 134 4.22 -16.72 -0.45
C LEU A 134 5.14 -16.88 -1.66
N HIS A 135 5.13 -15.93 -2.59
CA HIS A 135 6.06 -15.96 -3.74
C HIS A 135 7.53 -15.83 -3.31
N ARG A 136 7.81 -15.00 -2.29
CA ARG A 136 9.17 -14.88 -1.76
C ARG A 136 9.60 -16.16 -1.06
N ARG A 137 8.67 -16.79 -0.34
CA ARG A 137 8.88 -18.05 0.39
C ARG A 137 9.26 -19.18 -0.56
N THR A 138 8.53 -19.35 -1.67
CA THR A 138 8.83 -20.40 -2.65
C THR A 138 10.22 -20.22 -3.29
N ILE A 139 10.64 -18.98 -3.57
CA ILE A 139 12.00 -18.71 -4.06
C ILE A 139 13.05 -19.03 -2.99
N VAL A 140 12.84 -18.61 -1.74
CA VAL A 140 13.78 -18.90 -0.63
C VAL A 140 13.91 -20.40 -0.42
N ALA A 141 12.80 -21.14 -0.35
CA ALA A 141 12.80 -22.58 -0.20
C ALA A 141 13.58 -23.27 -1.33
N ALA A 142 13.36 -22.88 -2.59
CA ALA A 142 14.10 -23.40 -3.75
C ALA A 142 15.61 -23.13 -3.66
N VAL A 143 16.00 -21.93 -3.22
CA VAL A 143 17.41 -21.56 -3.07
C VAL A 143 18.08 -22.32 -1.92
N LEU A 144 17.38 -22.53 -0.80
CA LEU A 144 17.88 -23.29 0.35
C LEU A 144 18.03 -24.78 0.02
N ALA A 145 17.03 -25.38 -0.65
CA ALA A 145 17.09 -26.78 -1.08
C ALA A 145 18.20 -27.06 -2.10
N THR A 146 18.73 -26.02 -2.75
CA THR A 146 19.80 -26.11 -3.74
C THR A 146 20.94 -25.14 -3.38
N TRP A 147 21.22 -25.02 -2.09
CA TRP A 147 22.30 -24.15 -1.61
C TRP A 147 23.64 -24.65 -2.17
N PRO A 148 24.40 -23.79 -2.87
CA PRO A 148 25.63 -24.20 -3.55
C PRO A 148 26.83 -24.17 -2.61
N ASP A 149 27.92 -24.81 -3.02
CA ASP A 149 29.19 -24.78 -2.29
C ASP A 149 29.79 -23.36 -2.27
N ASP A 150 29.77 -22.67 -3.42
CA ASP A 150 30.10 -21.24 -3.53
C ASP A 150 28.87 -20.44 -4.00
N PRO A 151 28.19 -19.68 -3.11
CA PRO A 151 27.04 -18.87 -3.47
C PRO A 151 27.34 -17.72 -4.44
N ARG A 152 28.62 -17.37 -4.65
CA ARG A 152 29.05 -16.39 -5.66
C ARG A 152 29.27 -17.02 -7.03
N ARG A 153 29.44 -18.34 -7.10
CA ARG A 153 29.82 -19.09 -8.32
C ARG A 153 29.09 -20.41 -8.42
N ARG A 154 27.80 -20.37 -8.73
CA ARG A 154 27.03 -21.57 -9.10
C ARG A 154 27.54 -22.18 -10.40
N THR A 155 27.86 -23.46 -10.36
CA THR A 155 28.11 -24.34 -11.50
C THR A 155 26.85 -24.55 -12.34
N GLU A 156 27.02 -25.08 -13.56
CA GLU A 156 25.88 -25.38 -14.44
C GLU A 156 24.95 -26.45 -13.86
N ALA A 157 25.50 -27.45 -13.16
CA ALA A 157 24.73 -28.47 -12.47
C ALA A 157 23.86 -27.87 -11.36
N GLU A 158 24.42 -26.99 -10.53
CA GLU A 158 23.68 -26.29 -9.48
C GLU A 158 22.62 -25.34 -10.05
N TRP A 159 22.89 -24.70 -11.19
CA TRP A 159 21.88 -23.92 -11.91
C TRP A 159 20.74 -24.78 -12.43
N THR A 160 21.05 -25.97 -12.94
CA THR A 160 20.05 -26.93 -13.44
C THR A 160 19.18 -27.43 -12.31
N ALA A 161 19.78 -27.84 -11.18
CA ALA A 161 19.06 -28.26 -9.98
C ALA A 161 18.13 -27.16 -9.44
N LEU A 162 18.64 -25.92 -9.31
CA LEU A 162 17.82 -24.79 -8.86
C LEU A 162 16.64 -24.51 -9.81
N ARG A 163 16.87 -24.50 -11.12
CA ARG A 163 15.80 -24.25 -12.10
C ARG A 163 14.73 -25.34 -12.10
N ALA A 164 15.06 -26.57 -11.72
CA ALA A 164 14.10 -27.66 -11.62
C ALA A 164 13.07 -27.46 -10.49
N VAL A 165 13.44 -26.74 -9.43
CA VAL A 165 12.58 -26.51 -8.26
C VAL A 165 12.01 -25.08 -8.17
N LEU A 166 12.48 -24.16 -9.00
CA LEU A 166 11.99 -22.78 -9.00
C LEU A 166 10.57 -22.66 -9.57
N PRO A 167 9.74 -21.75 -9.01
CA PRO A 167 8.50 -21.35 -9.65
C PRO A 167 8.72 -20.80 -11.07
N ALA A 168 7.70 -20.90 -11.92
CA ALA A 168 7.73 -20.27 -13.23
C ALA A 168 7.95 -18.75 -13.11
N HIS A 169 8.63 -18.17 -14.11
CA HIS A 169 8.85 -16.72 -14.26
C HIS A 169 9.70 -16.03 -13.18
N VAL A 170 10.44 -16.77 -12.35
CA VAL A 170 11.41 -16.16 -11.44
C VAL A 170 12.59 -15.59 -12.22
N SER A 171 12.91 -14.31 -11.97
CA SER A 171 14.01 -13.62 -12.64
C SER A 171 15.37 -13.98 -12.01
N GLY A 172 16.44 -13.90 -12.81
CA GLY A 172 17.80 -14.06 -12.29
C GLY A 172 18.17 -13.02 -11.23
N ALA A 173 17.54 -11.83 -11.24
CA ALA A 173 17.74 -10.80 -10.23
C ALA A 173 17.14 -11.20 -8.87
N GLU A 174 15.95 -11.79 -8.86
CA GLU A 174 15.33 -12.33 -7.64
C GLU A 174 16.20 -13.42 -7.02
N ILE A 175 16.67 -14.37 -7.82
CA ILE A 175 17.58 -15.44 -7.35
C ILE A 175 18.83 -14.84 -6.71
N ARG A 176 19.54 -13.94 -7.43
CA ARG A 176 20.76 -13.31 -6.90
C ARG A 176 20.52 -12.54 -5.61
N ASN A 177 19.40 -11.83 -5.52
CA ASN A 177 19.05 -11.08 -4.31
C ASN A 177 18.81 -12.02 -3.12
N ARG A 178 18.10 -13.15 -3.32
CA ARG A 178 17.86 -14.15 -2.27
C ARG A 178 19.12 -14.90 -1.87
N THR A 179 19.94 -15.33 -2.83
CA THR A 179 21.24 -15.95 -2.54
C THR A 179 22.13 -15.02 -1.71
N ARG A 180 22.19 -13.72 -2.05
CA ARG A 180 22.97 -12.74 -1.27
C ARG A 180 22.42 -12.57 0.15
N GLN A 181 21.09 -12.52 0.30
CA GLN A 181 20.44 -12.37 1.60
C GLN A 181 20.71 -13.58 2.50
N ILE A 182 20.57 -14.80 1.98
CA ILE A 182 20.89 -16.03 2.71
C ILE A 182 22.38 -16.08 3.03
N GLY A 183 23.27 -15.70 2.10
CA GLY A 183 24.70 -15.65 2.36
C GLY A 183 25.08 -14.67 3.48
N ALA A 184 24.40 -13.52 3.57
CA ALA A 184 24.56 -12.59 4.68
C ALA A 184 24.11 -13.22 6.01
N TYR A 185 22.96 -13.89 6.02
CA TYR A 185 22.47 -14.62 7.19
C TYR A 185 23.46 -15.71 7.66
N VAL A 186 24.00 -16.51 6.74
CA VAL A 186 25.03 -17.53 7.06
C VAL A 186 26.29 -16.89 7.64
N THR A 187 26.70 -15.73 7.12
CA THR A 187 27.86 -15.00 7.63
C THR A 187 27.64 -14.53 9.07
N GLU A 188 26.41 -14.11 9.41
CA GLU A 188 26.06 -13.61 10.74
C GLU A 188 25.79 -14.73 11.75
N HIS A 189 25.16 -15.83 11.33
CA HIS A 189 24.64 -16.88 12.22
C HIS A 189 25.37 -18.23 12.13
N GLY A 190 26.27 -18.41 11.15
CA GLY A 190 27.04 -19.64 10.96
C GLY A 190 26.24 -20.83 10.40
N GLN A 191 24.96 -20.64 10.06
CA GLN A 191 24.07 -21.70 9.55
C GLN A 191 23.07 -21.14 8.54
N LEU A 192 22.48 -22.03 7.73
CA LEU A 192 21.40 -21.66 6.83
C LEU A 192 20.13 -21.31 7.63
N PRO A 193 19.31 -20.35 7.16
CA PRO A 193 18.02 -20.08 7.77
C PRO A 193 17.08 -21.26 7.55
N ALA A 194 16.23 -21.55 8.55
CA ALA A 194 15.23 -22.62 8.46
C ALA A 194 14.15 -22.37 7.39
N GLY A 195 13.99 -21.12 6.94
CA GLY A 195 12.97 -20.73 5.97
C GLY A 195 12.93 -19.22 5.76
N LEU A 196 11.86 -18.72 5.14
CA LEU A 196 11.66 -17.29 4.92
C LEU A 196 11.51 -16.54 6.25
N CYS A 197 10.77 -17.09 7.22
CA CYS A 197 10.47 -16.41 8.47
C CYS A 197 11.70 -16.30 9.39
N ALA A 198 12.67 -17.21 9.27
CA ALA A 198 13.97 -17.08 9.94
C ALA A 198 14.87 -16.06 9.22
N LEU A 199 14.84 -16.05 7.88
CA LEU A 199 15.64 -15.14 7.04
C LEU A 199 15.15 -13.68 7.10
N GLU A 200 13.84 -13.48 7.21
CA GLU A 200 13.17 -12.19 7.23
C GLU A 200 12.28 -12.10 8.47
N GLY A 201 12.43 -11.04 9.28
CA GLY A 201 11.42 -10.70 10.27
C GLY A 201 10.07 -10.32 9.63
N PRO A 202 8.98 -10.24 10.42
CA PRO A 202 7.66 -9.89 9.90
C PRO A 202 7.69 -8.55 9.15
N PRO A 203 7.08 -8.47 7.94
CA PRO A 203 7.14 -7.27 7.14
C PRO A 203 6.41 -6.12 7.81
N ARG A 204 7.03 -4.94 7.79
CA ARG A 204 6.44 -3.73 8.36
C ARG A 204 5.21 -3.31 7.55
N VAL A 205 4.06 -3.24 8.22
CA VAL A 205 2.82 -2.67 7.68
C VAL A 205 2.90 -1.15 7.70
N ALA A 206 2.45 -0.48 6.62
CA ALA A 206 2.46 0.98 6.52
C ALA A 206 1.18 1.59 7.12
N GLY A 207 1.28 2.83 7.62
CA GLY A 207 0.14 3.64 8.06
C GLY A 207 -0.74 4.06 6.90
N GLN A 208 -1.74 3.26 6.56
CA GLN A 208 -2.70 3.54 5.49
C GLN A 208 -4.06 2.87 5.75
N VAL A 209 -5.09 3.41 5.12
CA VAL A 209 -6.48 2.95 5.23
C VAL A 209 -6.95 2.46 3.87
N LEU A 210 -7.07 1.14 3.72
CA LEU A 210 -7.56 0.48 2.50
C LEU A 210 -9.09 0.58 2.41
N LEU A 211 -9.63 1.74 2.02
CA LEU A 211 -11.08 1.94 1.99
C LEU A 211 -11.79 0.99 1.01
N ALA A 212 -11.11 0.51 -0.05
CA ALA A 212 -11.64 -0.49 -0.97
C ALA A 212 -11.99 -1.85 -0.33
N ALA A 213 -11.46 -2.13 0.86
CA ALA A 213 -11.79 -3.32 1.63
C ALA A 213 -13.07 -3.14 2.48
N MET A 214 -13.56 -1.90 2.58
CA MET A 214 -14.72 -1.51 3.35
C MET A 214 -15.94 -1.36 2.43
N ASP A 215 -17.14 -1.40 2.99
CA ASP A 215 -18.37 -1.28 2.20
C ASP A 215 -19.04 0.09 2.36
N ARG A 216 -20.23 0.22 1.74
CA ARG A 216 -21.02 1.46 1.72
C ARG A 216 -21.46 1.95 3.09
N GLN A 217 -21.34 1.14 4.15
CA GLN A 217 -21.63 1.59 5.52
C GLN A 217 -20.47 2.40 6.12
N GLN A 218 -19.30 2.39 5.49
CA GLN A 218 -18.08 3.07 5.94
C GLN A 218 -17.54 4.07 4.91
N VAL A 219 -17.70 3.80 3.61
CA VAL A 219 -17.16 4.65 2.53
C VAL A 219 -18.03 4.63 1.28
N THR A 220 -18.17 5.79 0.62
CA THR A 220 -18.66 5.89 -0.76
C THR A 220 -17.82 6.92 -1.52
N LEU A 221 -17.62 6.69 -2.82
CA LEU A 221 -16.95 7.62 -3.72
C LEU A 221 -17.88 7.89 -4.91
N ALA A 222 -18.05 9.15 -5.25
CA ALA A 222 -18.79 9.56 -6.45
C ALA A 222 -18.01 10.63 -7.20
N ARG A 223 -18.03 10.58 -8.53
CA ARG A 223 -17.62 11.72 -9.35
C ARG A 223 -18.72 12.78 -9.26
N VAL A 224 -18.33 14.04 -9.01
CA VAL A 224 -19.26 15.17 -8.97
C VAL A 224 -19.28 15.86 -10.33
N ASP A 225 -18.10 16.09 -10.90
CA ASP A 225 -17.89 16.71 -12.20
C ASP A 225 -16.57 16.21 -12.84
N GLU A 226 -16.11 16.86 -13.91
CA GLU A 226 -14.88 16.49 -14.61
C GLU A 226 -13.63 16.59 -13.73
N VAL A 227 -13.59 17.55 -12.80
CA VAL A 227 -12.41 17.92 -12.00
C VAL A 227 -12.57 17.59 -10.51
N THR A 228 -13.71 17.07 -10.09
CA THR A 228 -14.05 16.85 -8.69
C THR A 228 -14.65 15.46 -8.45
N ALA A 229 -14.15 14.77 -7.43
CA ALA A 229 -14.78 13.60 -6.84
C ALA A 229 -15.09 13.84 -5.36
N ARG A 230 -16.21 13.31 -4.89
CA ARG A 230 -16.66 13.39 -3.49
C ARG A 230 -16.47 12.05 -2.80
N LEU A 231 -15.59 12.05 -1.81
CA LEU A 231 -15.38 10.92 -0.90
C LEU A 231 -16.21 11.17 0.35
N ARG A 232 -17.17 10.27 0.62
CA ARG A 232 -17.83 10.18 1.93
C ARG A 232 -17.16 9.04 2.68
N VAL A 233 -16.68 9.31 3.89
CA VAL A 233 -16.00 8.31 4.72
C VAL A 233 -16.35 8.53 6.18
N LYS A 234 -16.65 7.45 6.91
CA LYS A 234 -16.78 7.54 8.37
C LYS A 234 -15.40 7.62 9.01
N LEU A 235 -15.13 8.71 9.72
CA LEU A 235 -13.90 8.88 10.50
C LEU A 235 -14.24 9.11 11.97
N PRO A 236 -13.31 8.79 12.89
CA PRO A 236 -13.54 9.04 14.30
C PRO A 236 -13.55 10.54 14.59
N LEU A 237 -14.35 10.96 15.57
CA LEU A 237 -14.47 12.33 16.02
C LEU A 237 -13.36 12.72 17.00
N ARG A 238 -12.76 11.72 17.67
CA ARG A 238 -11.72 11.85 18.69
C ARG A 238 -10.65 10.77 18.54
N ALA A 239 -9.49 11.00 19.15
CA ALA A 239 -8.32 10.12 19.06
C ALA A 239 -8.49 8.75 19.77
N ALA A 240 -9.53 8.53 20.56
CA ALA A 240 -9.85 7.23 21.15
C ALA A 240 -11.38 7.06 21.15
N PRO A 241 -11.97 6.67 20.01
CA PRO A 241 -13.42 6.48 19.91
C PRO A 241 -13.82 5.29 20.78
N ALA A 242 -14.64 5.49 21.81
CA ALA A 242 -15.04 4.41 22.72
C ALA A 242 -16.34 3.70 22.29
N THR A 243 -17.11 4.33 21.40
CA THR A 243 -18.39 3.82 20.93
C THR A 243 -18.61 4.15 19.45
N GLY A 244 -19.64 3.54 18.84
CA GLY A 244 -20.06 3.89 17.48
C GLY A 244 -20.52 5.35 17.32
N ARG A 245 -20.93 6.03 18.40
CA ARG A 245 -21.32 7.46 18.39
C ARG A 245 -20.13 8.39 18.18
N ASP A 246 -18.92 7.89 18.43
CA ASP A 246 -17.68 8.62 18.22
C ASP A 246 -17.21 8.61 16.76
N TRP A 247 -18.05 8.12 15.84
CA TRP A 247 -17.78 8.05 14.41
C TRP A 247 -18.85 8.84 13.66
N ALA A 248 -18.43 9.66 12.72
CA ALA A 248 -19.34 10.45 11.89
C ALA A 248 -18.92 10.36 10.43
N TRP A 249 -19.87 10.66 9.54
CA TRP A 249 -19.59 10.82 8.12
C TRP A 249 -18.89 12.15 7.85
N HIS A 250 -17.78 12.07 7.12
CA HIS A 250 -17.05 13.21 6.57
C HIS A 250 -17.20 13.20 5.06
N VAL A 251 -17.57 14.35 4.51
CA VAL A 251 -17.60 14.61 3.08
C VAL A 251 -16.33 15.35 2.70
N ILE A 252 -15.54 14.78 1.80
CA ILE A 252 -14.24 15.31 1.37
C ILE A 252 -14.28 15.43 -0.15
N ASP A 253 -14.24 16.66 -0.64
CA ASP A 253 -14.12 16.92 -2.07
C ASP A 253 -12.64 16.87 -2.49
N ILE A 254 -12.36 16.03 -3.48
CA ILE A 254 -11.04 15.71 -4.00
C ILE A 254 -10.95 16.29 -5.40
N ARG A 255 -9.92 17.11 -5.64
CA ARG A 255 -9.62 17.62 -6.97
C ARG A 255 -8.92 16.55 -7.80
N LEU A 256 -9.53 16.20 -8.93
CA LEU A 256 -9.00 15.25 -9.90
C LEU A 256 -7.98 15.96 -10.80
N PRO A 257 -6.77 15.39 -10.98
CA PRO A 257 -5.80 15.92 -11.93
C PRO A 257 -6.25 15.63 -13.36
N GLY A 258 -5.81 16.45 -14.31
CA GLY A 258 -6.16 16.30 -15.73
C GLY A 258 -5.66 15.01 -16.40
N THR A 259 -4.85 14.21 -15.70
CA THR A 259 -4.48 12.85 -16.15
C THR A 259 -5.62 11.84 -15.98
N ILE A 260 -6.64 12.17 -15.18
CA ILE A 260 -7.84 11.34 -15.02
C ILE A 260 -8.88 11.89 -16.00
N THR A 261 -9.18 11.11 -17.04
CA THR A 261 -10.17 11.50 -18.04
C THR A 261 -11.59 11.51 -17.45
N PRO A 262 -12.53 12.27 -18.03
CA PRO A 262 -13.92 12.33 -17.55
C PRO A 262 -14.63 10.96 -17.56
N ASP A 263 -14.30 10.10 -18.54
CA ASP A 263 -14.86 8.75 -18.72
C ASP A 263 -14.20 7.68 -17.83
N ALA A 264 -13.12 8.01 -17.12
CA ALA A 264 -12.45 7.07 -16.22
C ALA A 264 -13.37 6.71 -15.03
N VAL A 265 -13.54 5.41 -14.82
CA VAL A 265 -14.25 4.86 -13.66
C VAL A 265 -13.35 4.99 -12.44
N LEU A 266 -13.81 5.72 -11.43
CA LEU A 266 -13.10 5.90 -10.17
C LEU A 266 -13.37 4.73 -9.22
N HIS A 267 -12.33 4.25 -8.53
CA HIS A 267 -12.42 3.19 -7.53
C HIS A 267 -12.14 3.75 -6.13
N THR A 268 -12.69 3.09 -5.12
CA THR A 268 -12.53 3.49 -3.72
C THR A 268 -11.03 3.60 -3.35
N PRO A 269 -10.57 4.73 -2.79
CA PRO A 269 -9.14 5.02 -2.68
C PRO A 269 -8.48 4.37 -1.47
N THR A 270 -7.16 4.49 -1.38
CA THR A 270 -6.42 4.33 -0.13
C THR A 270 -6.09 5.69 0.46
N LEU A 271 -6.25 5.86 1.77
CA LEU A 271 -5.83 7.08 2.47
C LEU A 271 -4.53 6.83 3.22
N ARG A 272 -3.61 7.80 3.18
CA ARG A 272 -2.40 7.78 4.01
C ARG A 272 -1.95 9.18 4.38
N THR A 273 -1.31 9.31 5.53
CA THR A 273 -0.68 10.57 5.95
C THR A 273 0.73 10.65 5.37
N THR A 274 1.09 11.80 4.80
CA THR A 274 2.45 12.07 4.32
C THR A 274 3.32 12.62 5.44
N ARG A 275 4.63 12.48 5.32
CA ARG A 275 5.61 13.12 6.23
C ARG A 275 5.47 14.65 6.29
N THR A 276 4.89 15.26 5.26
CA THR A 276 4.65 16.70 5.14
C THR A 276 3.32 17.16 5.74
N GLY A 277 2.62 16.31 6.49
CA GLY A 277 1.36 16.67 7.15
C GLY A 277 0.18 16.83 6.18
N ARG A 278 0.16 16.06 5.09
CA ARG A 278 -0.95 16.03 4.12
C ARG A 278 -1.64 14.68 4.13
N ILE A 279 -2.88 14.66 3.69
CA ILE A 279 -3.62 13.43 3.43
C ILE A 279 -3.48 13.12 1.95
N ALA A 280 -2.70 12.10 1.63
CA ALA A 280 -2.66 11.54 0.29
C ALA A 280 -3.86 10.62 0.09
N VAL A 281 -4.54 10.83 -1.03
CA VAL A 281 -5.65 10.00 -1.51
C VAL A 281 -5.15 9.28 -2.75
N ASP A 282 -4.69 8.04 -2.59
CA ASP A 282 -4.27 7.22 -3.71
C ASP A 282 -5.53 6.68 -4.39
N LEU A 283 -5.89 7.29 -5.52
CA LEU A 283 -7.16 7.09 -6.23
C LEU A 283 -6.96 6.18 -7.45
N PRO A 284 -7.33 4.89 -7.36
CA PRO A 284 -7.32 4.01 -8.51
C PRO A 284 -8.45 4.40 -9.46
N HIS A 285 -8.17 4.36 -10.74
CA HIS A 285 -9.14 4.61 -11.80
C HIS A 285 -8.87 3.69 -12.98
N SER A 286 -9.91 3.44 -13.77
CA SER A 286 -9.82 2.52 -14.90
C SER A 286 -10.56 3.02 -16.10
N TRP A 287 -10.04 2.70 -17.28
CA TRP A 287 -10.72 2.95 -18.56
C TRP A 287 -10.73 1.67 -19.39
N PRO A 288 -11.71 1.51 -20.28
CA PRO A 288 -11.71 0.44 -21.28
C PRO A 288 -10.38 0.42 -22.04
N ALA A 289 -9.70 -0.71 -22.05
CA ALA A 289 -8.61 -0.95 -22.97
C ALA A 289 -9.23 -1.29 -24.33
N PRO A 290 -8.78 -0.67 -25.43
CA PRO A 290 -9.15 -1.12 -26.76
C PRO A 290 -8.81 -2.61 -26.90
N ALA A 291 -9.74 -3.40 -27.42
CA ALA A 291 -9.44 -4.79 -27.75
C ALA A 291 -8.30 -4.79 -28.78
N THR A 292 -7.11 -5.23 -28.36
CA THR A 292 -5.98 -5.35 -29.27
C THR A 292 -6.22 -6.58 -30.14
N LYS A 293 -6.29 -6.37 -31.47
CA LYS A 293 -6.29 -7.50 -32.40
C LYS A 293 -5.01 -8.30 -32.15
N THR A 294 -5.08 -9.63 -32.18
CA THR A 294 -3.91 -10.49 -32.14
C THR A 294 -3.00 -10.13 -33.30
N SER A 295 -2.01 -9.27 -33.02
CA SER A 295 -0.97 -8.95 -33.98
C SER A 295 -0.05 -10.15 -34.08
N ARG A 296 0.34 -10.56 -35.28
CA ARG A 296 1.34 -11.62 -35.50
C ARG A 296 2.75 -11.25 -35.00
N HIS A 297 2.88 -10.18 -34.22
CA HIS A 297 4.13 -9.73 -33.64
C HIS A 297 4.71 -10.82 -32.72
N THR A 298 5.96 -11.17 -32.99
CA THR A 298 6.75 -12.12 -32.21
C THR A 298 7.65 -11.41 -31.20
N VAL A 299 7.54 -10.09 -31.10
CA VAL A 299 8.33 -9.24 -30.21
C VAL A 299 7.38 -8.26 -29.52
N ALA A 300 7.55 -8.13 -28.21
CA ALA A 300 6.88 -7.15 -27.36
C ALA A 300 7.94 -6.32 -26.63
N LEU A 301 7.63 -5.05 -26.42
CA LEU A 301 8.44 -4.15 -25.63
C LEU A 301 7.61 -3.70 -24.43
N GLY A 302 8.04 -4.11 -23.25
CA GLY A 302 7.45 -3.68 -21.98
C GLY A 302 8.25 -2.51 -21.41
N PHE A 303 7.55 -1.49 -20.94
CA PHE A 303 8.15 -0.41 -20.19
C PHE A 303 7.54 -0.37 -18.80
N ASP A 304 8.40 -0.34 -17.79
CA ASP A 304 8.01 -0.09 -16.40
C ASP A 304 8.55 1.28 -15.97
N TRP A 305 7.67 2.08 -15.38
CA TRP A 305 8.02 3.39 -14.85
C TRP A 305 8.29 3.24 -13.35
N GLY A 306 9.57 3.14 -13.00
CA GLY A 306 10.01 3.16 -11.61
C GLY A 306 9.63 4.50 -10.96
N VAL A 307 9.29 4.43 -9.67
CA VAL A 307 8.53 5.45 -8.92
C VAL A 307 9.14 6.86 -8.88
N ASN A 308 10.32 7.15 -9.45
CA ASN A 308 10.92 8.50 -9.36
C ASN A 308 11.93 8.94 -10.44
N THR A 309 12.13 8.25 -11.58
CA THR A 309 12.93 8.71 -12.79
C THR A 309 13.43 7.56 -13.67
N LEU A 310 13.16 6.32 -13.30
CA LEU A 310 13.71 5.16 -14.00
C LEU A 310 12.69 4.59 -14.98
N LEU A 311 12.96 4.71 -16.27
CA LEU A 311 12.28 3.92 -17.28
C LEU A 311 13.06 2.62 -17.47
N THR A 312 12.43 1.50 -17.15
CA THR A 312 12.98 0.17 -17.38
C THR A 312 12.29 -0.43 -18.59
N GLY A 313 13.03 -0.65 -19.68
CA GLY A 313 12.54 -1.36 -20.85
C GLY A 313 12.91 -2.84 -20.79
N ILE A 314 11.99 -3.73 -21.15
CA ILE A 314 12.23 -5.17 -21.35
C ILE A 314 11.74 -5.56 -22.73
N LEU A 315 12.60 -6.23 -23.50
CA LEU A 315 12.21 -6.86 -24.75
C LEU A 315 11.78 -8.31 -24.47
N GLY A 316 10.52 -8.62 -24.76
CA GLY A 316 10.00 -9.98 -24.76
C GLY A 316 9.95 -10.51 -26.19
N ARG A 317 10.48 -11.72 -26.44
CA ARG A 317 10.37 -12.40 -27.72
C ARG A 317 9.54 -13.67 -27.54
N LEU A 318 8.51 -13.81 -28.36
CA LEU A 318 7.72 -15.02 -28.43
C LEU A 318 8.50 -16.08 -29.22
N THR A 319 8.84 -17.17 -28.56
CA THR A 319 9.59 -18.30 -29.11
C THR A 319 8.77 -19.59 -29.03
N GLY A 320 9.13 -20.62 -29.81
CA GLY A 320 8.39 -21.89 -29.87
C GLY A 320 7.17 -21.86 -30.78
N GLN A 321 6.50 -23.01 -30.92
CA GLN A 321 5.31 -23.21 -31.76
C GLN A 321 4.22 -23.96 -30.98
N GLY A 322 2.95 -23.73 -31.33
CA GLY A 322 1.82 -24.44 -30.73
C GLY A 322 1.80 -24.33 -29.20
N PRO A 323 1.62 -25.43 -28.46
CA PRO A 323 1.61 -25.44 -26.98
C PRO A 323 2.93 -25.00 -26.33
N ALA A 324 4.05 -25.05 -27.06
CA ALA A 324 5.38 -24.68 -26.55
C ALA A 324 5.69 -23.18 -26.71
N ARG A 325 4.72 -22.37 -27.14
CA ARG A 325 4.90 -20.93 -27.31
C ARG A 325 5.13 -20.25 -25.96
N ARG A 326 6.27 -19.58 -25.81
CA ARG A 326 6.60 -18.85 -24.58
C ARG A 326 7.28 -17.52 -24.88
N VAL A 327 7.02 -16.53 -24.02
CA VAL A 327 7.74 -15.26 -24.04
C VAL A 327 9.06 -15.46 -23.29
N VAL A 328 10.17 -15.15 -23.97
CA VAL A 328 11.51 -15.14 -23.39
C VAL A 328 11.98 -13.69 -23.34
N THR A 329 12.54 -13.29 -22.20
CA THR A 329 13.23 -12.01 -22.04
C THR A 329 14.73 -12.28 -21.96
N ASP A 330 15.54 -11.37 -22.49
CA ASP A 330 17.01 -11.47 -22.43
C ASP A 330 17.58 -11.15 -21.04
N GLY A 331 16.72 -10.76 -20.09
CA GLY A 331 17.09 -10.43 -18.72
C GLY A 331 17.95 -9.17 -18.59
N ARG A 332 18.13 -8.40 -19.67
CA ARG A 332 18.90 -7.15 -19.68
C ARG A 332 17.93 -5.98 -19.71
N PRO A 333 17.58 -5.38 -18.57
CA PRO A 333 16.76 -4.19 -18.58
C PRO A 333 17.49 -3.07 -19.31
N GLY A 334 16.85 -2.49 -20.33
CA GLY A 334 17.27 -1.22 -20.90
C GLY A 334 17.01 -0.13 -19.86
N LEU A 335 18.04 0.26 -19.11
CA LEU A 335 17.95 1.36 -18.16
C LEU A 335 18.22 2.68 -18.89
N ARG A 336 17.24 3.59 -18.86
CA ARG A 336 17.49 5.00 -19.18
C ARG A 336 17.14 5.84 -17.95
N ARG A 337 18.14 6.53 -17.39
CA ARG A 337 17.90 7.63 -16.46
C ARG A 337 17.55 8.88 -17.27
N HIS A 338 16.36 9.43 -17.07
CA HIS A 338 16.04 10.72 -17.64
C HIS A 338 16.63 11.82 -16.74
N HIS A 339 17.68 12.52 -17.20
CA HIS A 339 18.25 13.69 -16.50
C HIS A 339 17.43 14.97 -16.71
N GLY A 340 16.12 14.85 -16.97
CA GLY A 340 15.25 15.99 -17.22
C GLY A 340 14.52 16.40 -15.94
N GLN A 341 14.83 17.59 -15.42
CA GLN A 341 13.89 18.29 -14.55
C GLN A 341 12.57 18.46 -15.31
N CYS A 342 11.48 17.84 -14.84
CA CYS A 342 10.14 18.21 -15.26
C CYS A 342 9.87 19.65 -14.79
N ARG A 343 10.27 20.64 -15.58
CA ARG A 343 9.75 22.01 -15.44
C ARG A 343 8.29 22.00 -15.88
N PRO A 344 7.36 22.63 -15.12
CA PRO A 344 6.02 22.86 -15.61
C PRO A 344 6.08 23.67 -16.91
N ALA A 345 5.22 23.32 -17.87
CA ALA A 345 5.12 24.02 -19.14
C ALA A 345 4.93 25.54 -18.89
N PRO A 346 5.65 26.42 -19.61
CA PRO A 346 5.43 27.85 -19.49
C PRO A 346 4.03 28.19 -20.01
N ALA A 347 3.22 28.82 -19.17
CA ALA A 347 1.95 29.40 -19.56
C ALA A 347 2.16 30.36 -20.75
N ALA A 348 1.42 30.14 -21.83
CA ALA A 348 1.39 31.04 -22.97
C ALA A 348 0.98 32.44 -22.48
N ARG A 349 1.88 33.42 -22.66
CA ARG A 349 1.59 34.84 -22.39
C ARG A 349 0.64 35.36 -23.46
N PRO A 350 -0.44 36.08 -23.10
CA PRO A 350 -1.24 36.80 -24.08
C PRO A 350 -0.44 38.00 -24.65
N PRO A 351 -0.73 38.43 -25.89
CA PRO A 351 -0.02 39.53 -26.53
C PRO A 351 -0.29 40.86 -25.81
N ARG A 352 0.78 41.63 -25.58
CA ARG A 352 0.74 42.95 -24.94
C ARG A 352 0.20 44.00 -25.90
N ALA A 353 -0.82 44.75 -25.46
CA ALA A 353 -1.28 45.99 -26.08
C ALA A 353 -0.19 47.10 -26.03
N PRO A 354 -0.19 48.06 -26.98
CA PRO A 354 0.83 49.09 -27.09
C PRO A 354 0.70 50.16 -25.99
N ARG A 355 1.83 50.52 -25.39
CA ARG A 355 1.99 51.55 -24.35
C ARG A 355 1.73 52.95 -24.92
N ARG A 356 0.74 53.67 -24.37
CA ARG A 356 0.69 55.14 -24.43
C ARG A 356 1.65 55.74 -23.40
N GLN A 357 2.39 56.75 -23.84
CA GLN A 357 3.27 57.59 -23.04
C GLN A 357 2.45 58.52 -22.13
N ALA A 358 2.89 58.71 -20.88
CA ALA A 358 2.60 59.92 -20.11
C ALA A 358 3.77 60.21 -19.17
N ARG A 359 4.20 61.48 -19.19
CA ARG A 359 5.34 62.09 -18.50
C ARG A 359 5.13 62.20 -16.98
N PRO A 360 6.22 62.42 -16.20
CA PRO A 360 6.22 62.41 -14.74
C PRO A 360 6.11 63.79 -14.09
N LEU A 361 5.94 63.79 -12.76
CA LEU A 361 6.45 64.70 -11.69
C LEU A 361 5.35 64.99 -10.63
N PRO A 362 5.68 65.46 -9.41
CA PRO A 362 6.72 65.04 -8.46
C PRO A 362 6.15 64.79 -7.03
N GLY A 363 6.94 64.23 -6.10
CA GLY A 363 6.64 64.21 -4.64
C GLY A 363 6.70 65.63 -4.02
N PRO A 364 6.67 65.85 -2.67
CA PRO A 364 7.30 65.01 -1.64
C PRO A 364 6.65 65.07 -0.21
N ARG A 365 7.40 64.52 0.79
CA ARG A 365 7.34 64.75 2.27
C ARG A 365 6.26 63.95 3.04
N GLY A 366 6.51 63.38 4.22
CA GLY A 366 7.63 63.48 5.16
C GLY A 366 7.51 62.47 6.31
N ARG A 367 8.53 62.49 7.15
CA ARG A 367 8.90 61.63 8.29
C ARG A 367 7.83 61.44 9.38
N ALA A 368 7.86 60.30 10.07
CA ALA A 368 8.02 60.23 11.54
C ALA A 368 8.40 58.81 12.01
N ARG A 369 9.27 58.76 13.03
CA ARG A 369 9.89 57.59 13.67
C ARG A 369 9.31 57.39 15.08
N LEU A 370 9.17 56.11 15.47
CA LEU A 370 9.30 55.51 16.83
C LEU A 370 8.23 55.83 17.92
N PRO A 371 8.14 55.10 19.05
CA PRO A 371 8.89 53.89 19.51
C PRO A 371 8.03 52.73 20.07
N ALA A 372 8.72 51.63 20.43
CA ALA A 372 8.24 50.50 21.22
C ALA A 372 8.35 50.74 22.75
N PRO A 373 7.59 49.99 23.56
CA PRO A 373 8.01 49.50 24.89
C PRO A 373 7.84 47.97 24.96
N GLY A 374 8.47 47.16 25.80
CA GLY A 374 9.27 47.37 27.00
C GLY A 374 9.22 46.03 27.78
N LEU A 375 10.38 45.59 28.26
CA LEU A 375 10.63 44.35 28.99
C LEU A 375 9.91 44.30 30.35
N GLY A 376 9.41 43.12 30.74
CA GLY A 376 8.75 42.87 32.03
C GLY A 376 9.06 41.49 32.62
N ARG A 377 10.06 41.48 33.51
CA ARG A 377 10.49 40.56 34.58
C ARG A 377 9.67 39.31 34.96
N THR A 378 10.41 38.22 35.13
CA THR A 378 10.20 37.05 35.99
C THR A 378 10.13 37.37 37.49
N PRO A 379 9.48 36.51 38.30
CA PRO A 379 9.88 36.28 39.69
C PRO A 379 10.26 34.81 39.96
N GLN A 380 11.42 34.61 40.58
CA GLN A 380 11.71 33.46 41.45
C GLN A 380 11.06 33.69 42.83
N PRO A 381 10.83 32.61 43.59
CA PRO A 381 11.47 32.53 44.90
C PRO A 381 12.15 31.17 45.16
N GLY A 382 13.23 31.21 45.93
CA GLY A 382 14.02 30.05 46.38
C GLY A 382 13.42 29.34 47.63
N PRO A 383 14.25 28.77 48.53
CA PRO A 383 14.29 27.31 48.70
C PRO A 383 13.90 26.81 50.10
N GLY A 384 13.56 25.51 50.18
CA GLY A 384 14.13 24.61 51.20
C GLY A 384 13.21 24.09 52.32
N THR A 385 13.49 22.84 52.70
CA THR A 385 12.97 21.99 53.81
C THR A 385 11.61 21.32 53.54
N GLY A 386 11.38 20.02 53.76
CA GLY A 386 12.12 18.92 54.37
C GLY A 386 11.09 17.90 54.91
N GLY A 387 11.33 16.59 54.74
CA GLY A 387 10.51 15.50 55.30
C GLY A 387 9.50 14.90 54.32
N GLY A 388 9.45 13.60 54.00
CA GLY A 388 9.95 12.43 54.69
C GLY A 388 8.77 11.62 55.27
N ALA A 389 8.08 10.83 54.44
CA ALA A 389 7.27 9.69 54.90
C ALA A 389 6.89 8.77 53.72
N ARG A 390 7.26 7.49 53.84
CA ARG A 390 6.89 6.36 52.97
C ARG A 390 5.42 5.96 53.21
N PRO A 391 4.76 5.31 52.25
CA PRO A 391 3.73 4.33 52.57
C PRO A 391 4.06 2.92 52.07
N GLY A 392 4.07 2.00 53.04
CA GLY A 392 3.48 0.66 53.04
C GLY A 392 3.42 -0.14 51.74
N VAL A 393 4.27 -1.18 51.69
CA VAL A 393 4.13 -2.36 50.84
C VAL A 393 3.25 -3.38 51.58
N CYS A 394 2.15 -3.83 50.96
CA CYS A 394 1.43 -5.03 51.37
C CYS A 394 1.94 -6.24 50.57
N PRO A 395 2.14 -7.42 51.18
CA PRO A 395 2.68 -8.59 50.50
C PRO A 395 1.58 -9.44 49.82
N HIS A 396 1.93 -9.99 48.65
CA HIS A 396 1.22 -11.12 48.04
C HIS A 396 1.73 -12.46 48.63
N PRO A 397 0.88 -13.49 48.71
CA PRO A 397 1.25 -14.81 49.24
C PRO A 397 1.99 -15.67 48.20
N ALA A 398 2.86 -16.54 48.69
CA ALA A 398 3.63 -17.53 47.92
C ALA A 398 2.75 -18.70 47.43
N PRO A 399 3.11 -19.37 46.33
CA PRO A 399 2.70 -20.74 46.03
C PRO A 399 3.80 -21.75 46.35
N GLU A 400 3.38 -23.00 46.53
CA GLU A 400 4.21 -24.22 46.63
C GLU A 400 5.09 -24.48 45.40
#